data_AF-A0A7V4XQF8-F1
#
_entry.id   AF-A0A7V4XQF8-F1
#
_cell.length_a   1.000
_cell.length_b   1.000
_cell.length_c   1.000
_cell.angle_alpha   90.00
_cell.angle_beta   90.00
_cell.angle_gamma   90.00
#
_symmetry.space_group_name_H-M   'P 1'
#
loop_
_entity.id
_entity.type
_entity.pdbx_description
1 polymer ?
#
loop_
_entity_poly.entity_id
_entity_poly.type
_entity_poly.pdbx_seq_one_letter_code
_entity_poly.pdbx_strand_id
1 'polypeptide(L)'
;MNYLPWFEKRLTRLLLLILVATATAAAQSTTGTLNVELENGSGIIMVFNSDASGVTLGNPGTSAATLAFGTVSEYGALGTGITRTVGTSSFTVSTPFDVNVEESGTTSSSYSLAAALSAAAPTGITIEVDSVTLSTSSQTVSTTSSYGGNVAHTLSAVVSTSASGAGGPTTGTQLTSTINFTATAN
;
A
#
# COMPACT_ATOMS: atom_id res chain seq x y z
N MET A 1 20.85 -1.39 -98.35
CA MET A 1 21.40 -2.26 -97.29
C MET A 1 20.23 -2.71 -96.43
N ASN A 2 19.87 -3.99 -96.54
CA ASN A 2 18.70 -4.60 -95.91
C ASN A 2 19.02 -4.92 -94.44
N TYR A 3 18.33 -4.29 -93.50
CA TYR A 3 18.31 -4.73 -92.11
C TYR A 3 17.15 -5.72 -91.89
N LEU A 4 17.48 -6.79 -91.17
CA LEU A 4 16.80 -8.09 -91.13
C LEU A 4 15.44 -8.09 -90.37
N PRO A 5 14.35 -8.63 -90.94
CA PRO A 5 13.03 -8.77 -90.31
C PRO A 5 12.93 -9.84 -89.20
N TRP A 6 14.07 -10.46 -88.85
CA TRP A 6 14.15 -11.53 -87.84
C TRP A 6 14.36 -10.98 -86.41
N PHE A 7 14.94 -9.79 -86.28
CA PHE A 7 15.24 -9.17 -84.98
C PHE A 7 13.98 -8.59 -84.32
N GLU A 8 13.06 -8.02 -85.10
CA GLU A 8 11.82 -7.43 -84.62
C GLU A 8 10.90 -8.49 -83.98
N LYS A 9 10.74 -9.67 -84.60
CA LYS A 9 9.88 -10.75 -84.10
C LYS A 9 10.36 -11.36 -82.78
N ARG A 10 11.66 -11.29 -82.48
CA ARG A 10 12.24 -11.75 -81.21
C ARG A 10 12.07 -10.73 -80.10
N LEU A 11 12.17 -9.44 -80.43
CA LEU A 11 11.97 -8.34 -79.49
C LEU A 11 10.50 -8.25 -79.04
N THR A 12 9.52 -8.47 -79.94
CA THR A 12 8.09 -8.46 -79.58
C THR A 12 7.72 -9.61 -78.63
N ARG A 13 8.30 -10.79 -78.79
CA ARG A 13 8.05 -11.95 -77.89
C ARG A 13 8.66 -11.75 -76.50
N LEU A 14 9.81 -11.08 -76.41
CA LEU A 14 10.43 -10.74 -75.13
C LEU A 14 9.64 -9.64 -74.40
N LEU A 15 9.11 -8.64 -75.12
CA LEU A 15 8.24 -7.61 -74.54
C LEU A 15 6.92 -8.19 -74.01
N LEU A 16 6.33 -9.15 -74.71
CA LEU A 16 5.07 -9.79 -74.28
C LEU A 16 5.25 -10.67 -73.04
N LEU A 17 6.43 -11.27 -72.85
CA LEU A 17 6.75 -12.08 -71.66
C LEU A 17 6.98 -11.23 -70.40
N ILE A 18 7.48 -10.00 -70.56
CA ILE A 18 7.71 -9.07 -69.44
C ILE A 18 6.39 -8.44 -68.96
N LEU A 19 5.38 -8.33 -69.83
CA LEU A 19 4.08 -7.74 -69.46
C LEU A 19 3.23 -8.63 -68.54
N VAL A 20 3.47 -9.94 -68.49
CA VAL A 20 2.69 -10.91 -67.69
C VAL A 20 3.23 -11.06 -66.26
N ALA A 21 4.43 -10.58 -65.96
CA ALA A 21 5.05 -10.72 -64.64
C ALA A 21 4.71 -9.62 -63.63
N THR A 22 3.81 -8.68 -63.99
CA THR A 22 3.27 -7.69 -63.04
C THR A 22 2.04 -8.24 -62.31
N ALA A 23 2.16 -9.45 -61.78
CA ALA A 23 1.21 -9.93 -60.78
C ALA A 23 1.38 -9.04 -59.55
N THR A 24 0.45 -8.10 -59.37
CA THR A 24 0.37 -7.28 -58.17
C THR A 24 0.37 -8.20 -56.96
N ALA A 25 1.45 -8.18 -56.18
CA ALA A 25 1.46 -8.76 -54.85
C ALA A 25 0.42 -7.99 -54.02
N ALA A 26 -0.82 -8.48 -54.00
CA ALA A 26 -1.83 -7.95 -53.12
C ALA A 26 -1.34 -8.18 -51.69
N ALA A 27 -1.20 -7.11 -50.91
CA ALA A 27 -0.86 -7.23 -49.50
C ALA A 27 -1.97 -8.06 -48.82
N GLN A 28 -1.63 -9.29 -48.43
CA GLN A 28 -2.54 -10.17 -47.73
C GLN A 28 -2.76 -9.59 -46.33
N SER A 29 -3.93 -8.99 -46.10
CA SER A 29 -4.34 -8.56 -44.77
C SER A 29 -5.08 -9.71 -44.10
N THR A 30 -4.47 -10.28 -43.07
CA THR A 30 -5.12 -11.24 -42.17
C THR A 30 -5.64 -10.49 -40.96
N THR A 31 -6.95 -10.52 -40.75
CA THR A 31 -7.58 -10.02 -39.52
C THR A 31 -7.83 -11.19 -38.58
N GLY A 32 -7.41 -11.06 -37.33
CA GLY A 32 -7.75 -11.97 -36.24
C GLY A 32 -8.53 -11.23 -35.17
N THR A 33 -9.49 -11.91 -34.55
CA THR A 33 -10.18 -11.40 -33.35
C THR A 33 -9.46 -11.88 -32.11
N LEU A 34 -9.03 -10.94 -31.27
CA LEU A 34 -8.57 -11.23 -29.93
C LEU A 34 -9.78 -11.15 -29.00
N ASN A 35 -10.24 -12.31 -28.50
CA ASN A 35 -11.18 -12.34 -27.39
C ASN A 35 -10.38 -12.18 -26.09
N VAL A 36 -10.35 -10.97 -25.55
CA VAL A 36 -9.76 -10.70 -24.22
C VAL A 36 -10.87 -10.79 -23.18
N GLU A 37 -10.68 -11.65 -22.19
CA GLU A 37 -11.39 -11.57 -20.91
C GLU A 37 -10.49 -10.81 -19.94
N LEU A 38 -10.92 -9.60 -19.56
CA LEU A 38 -10.27 -8.79 -18.54
C LEU A 38 -10.99 -9.05 -17.22
N GLU A 39 -10.38 -9.85 -16.36
CA GLU A 39 -10.87 -10.07 -15.01
C GLU A 39 -10.25 -9.01 -14.09
N ASN A 40 -11.05 -8.04 -13.61
CA ASN A 40 -10.62 -7.13 -12.54
C ASN A 40 -10.71 -7.89 -11.22
N GLY A 41 -9.59 -8.42 -10.73
CA GLY A 41 -9.55 -9.08 -9.43
C GLY A 41 -9.90 -8.10 -8.31
N SER A 42 -10.78 -8.51 -7.40
CA SER A 42 -11.09 -7.73 -6.20
C SER A 42 -9.85 -7.59 -5.32
N GLY A 43 -9.57 -6.39 -4.82
CA GLY A 43 -8.37 -6.13 -4.01
C GLY A 43 -8.56 -4.98 -3.03
N ILE A 44 -7.78 -5.03 -1.95
CA ILE A 44 -7.68 -3.95 -0.96
C ILE A 44 -6.21 -3.55 -0.87
N ILE A 45 -5.93 -2.25 -0.92
CA ILE A 45 -4.62 -1.68 -0.67
C ILE A 45 -4.72 -0.83 0.60
N MET A 46 -3.77 -0.99 1.52
CA MET A 46 -3.67 -0.17 2.72
C MET A 46 -2.32 0.54 2.73
N VAL A 47 -2.34 1.85 2.99
CA VAL A 47 -1.15 2.65 3.22
C VAL A 47 -1.30 3.49 4.49
N PHE A 48 -0.17 3.80 5.11
CA PHE A 48 -0.10 4.67 6.28
C PHE A 48 0.46 6.03 5.89
N ASN A 49 -0.21 7.10 6.32
CA ASN A 49 0.15 8.48 6.05
C ASN A 49 0.42 9.24 7.35
N SER A 50 1.22 10.31 7.26
CA SER A 50 1.41 11.20 8.40
C SER A 50 0.16 12.05 8.59
N ASP A 51 -0.38 12.07 9.81
CA ASP A 51 -1.43 13.01 10.19
C ASP A 51 -0.78 14.39 10.48
N ALA A 52 -1.46 15.47 10.10
CA ALA A 52 -0.94 16.84 10.24
C ALA A 52 -0.71 17.27 11.70
N SER A 53 -1.45 16.67 12.63
CA SER A 53 -1.34 16.88 14.09
C SER A 53 -0.42 15.86 14.76
N GLY A 54 0.10 14.89 14.01
CA GLY A 54 0.90 13.78 14.52
C GLY A 54 2.38 13.91 14.22
N VAL A 55 3.13 12.89 14.64
CA VAL A 55 4.52 12.71 14.25
C VAL A 55 4.61 12.36 12.76
N THR A 56 5.65 12.84 12.10
CA THR A 56 5.96 12.39 10.74
C THR A 56 6.32 10.90 10.77
N LEU A 57 5.58 10.09 10.00
CA LEU A 57 5.91 8.69 9.82
C LEU A 57 7.18 8.55 8.98
N GLY A 58 7.98 7.52 9.28
CA GLY A 58 8.95 7.01 8.32
C GLY A 58 8.23 6.23 7.22
N ASN A 59 8.60 6.46 5.97
CA ASN A 59 7.99 5.85 4.78
C ASN A 59 6.45 6.04 4.68
N PRO A 60 5.94 7.29 4.78
CA PRO A 60 4.52 7.54 4.57
C PRO A 60 4.10 7.19 3.13
N GLY A 61 2.83 6.85 2.92
CA GLY A 61 2.30 6.40 1.64
C GLY A 61 2.62 4.93 1.31
N THR A 62 3.08 4.15 2.30
CA THR A 62 3.41 2.73 2.12
C THR A 62 2.63 1.85 3.09
N SER A 63 2.57 0.55 2.80
CA SER A 63 1.98 -0.46 3.70
C SER A 63 2.88 -0.84 4.89
N ALA A 64 4.05 -0.22 5.01
CA ALA A 64 5.03 -0.48 6.06
C ALA A 64 5.71 0.82 6.49
N ALA A 65 5.03 1.55 7.37
CA ALA A 65 5.53 2.80 7.93
C ALA A 65 6.14 2.59 9.33
N THR A 66 7.01 3.50 9.74
CA THR A 66 7.53 3.55 11.11
C THR A 66 7.03 4.79 11.83
N LEU A 67 6.73 4.66 13.11
CA LEU A 67 6.30 5.74 13.97
C LEU A 67 7.21 5.78 15.18
N ALA A 68 7.82 6.95 15.43
CA ALA A 68 8.74 7.12 16.53
C ALA A 68 8.20 8.16 17.52
N PHE A 69 7.86 7.71 18.74
CA PHE A 69 7.59 8.60 19.87
C PHE A 69 8.86 9.32 20.37
N GLY A 70 10.04 8.89 19.93
CA GLY A 70 11.31 9.40 20.46
C GLY A 70 11.52 8.98 21.92
N THR A 71 12.27 9.81 22.66
CA THR A 71 12.44 9.59 24.10
C THR A 71 11.24 10.14 24.85
N VAL A 72 10.56 9.27 25.59
CA VAL A 72 9.42 9.63 26.42
C VAL A 72 9.74 9.41 27.90
N SER A 73 9.16 10.25 28.75
CA SER A 73 9.23 10.15 30.20
C SER A 73 7.97 10.75 30.80
N GLU A 74 7.70 10.48 32.07
CA GLU A 74 6.48 10.95 32.74
C GLU A 74 6.38 12.48 32.81
N TYR A 75 7.50 13.17 33.04
CA TYR A 75 7.55 14.62 33.24
C TYR A 75 8.51 15.37 32.32
N GLY A 76 9.20 14.68 31.39
CA GLY A 76 10.13 15.34 30.46
C GLY A 76 9.44 16.07 29.31
N ALA A 77 10.23 16.71 28.45
CA ALA A 77 9.71 17.30 27.22
C ALA A 77 9.19 16.21 26.26
N LEU A 78 8.24 16.59 25.41
CA LEU A 78 7.71 15.73 24.34
C LEU A 78 8.15 16.28 22.99
N GLY A 79 8.26 15.39 22.00
CA GLY A 79 8.40 15.79 20.61
C GLY A 79 7.12 16.43 20.06
N THR A 80 7.24 17.15 18.95
CA THR A 80 6.11 17.70 18.20
C THR A 80 5.15 16.59 17.77
N GLY A 81 3.84 16.85 17.83
CA GLY A 81 2.81 15.88 17.44
C GLY A 81 2.53 14.77 18.48
N ILE A 82 3.24 14.81 19.63
CA ILE A 82 3.04 13.86 20.72
C ILE A 82 2.33 14.57 21.87
N THR A 83 1.30 13.92 22.40
CA THR A 83 0.59 14.34 23.60
C THR A 83 0.89 13.39 24.75
N ARG A 84 0.70 13.86 25.99
CA ARG A 84 0.85 13.03 27.18
C ARG A 84 -0.25 13.29 28.19
N THR A 85 -0.77 12.21 28.77
CA THR A 85 -1.65 12.22 29.93
C THR A 85 -0.99 11.46 31.07
N VAL A 86 -0.83 12.10 32.23
CA VAL A 86 -0.24 11.47 33.42
C VAL A 86 -1.36 10.97 34.33
N GLY A 87 -1.33 9.68 34.63
CA GLY A 87 -2.21 9.02 35.59
C GLY A 87 -1.52 8.79 36.94
N THR A 88 -2.17 8.02 37.81
CA THR A 88 -1.65 7.75 39.17
C THR A 88 -0.49 6.75 39.19
N SER A 89 -0.47 5.80 38.28
CA SER A 89 0.51 4.69 38.22
C SER A 89 1.01 4.43 36.79
N SER A 90 0.74 5.36 35.88
CA SER A 90 1.10 5.28 34.48
C SER A 90 1.09 6.67 33.85
N PHE A 91 1.71 6.80 32.69
CA PHE A 91 1.48 7.91 31.78
C PHE A 91 1.25 7.36 30.37
N THR A 92 0.39 8.03 29.61
CA THR A 92 0.08 7.66 28.23
C THR A 92 0.70 8.69 27.32
N VAL A 93 1.44 8.24 26.30
CA VAL A 93 1.88 9.09 25.19
C VAL A 93 1.15 8.69 23.92
N SER A 94 0.68 9.67 23.16
CA SER A 94 -0.19 9.45 22.00
C SER A 94 0.17 10.36 20.84
N THR A 95 0.01 9.84 19.62
CA THR A 95 0.11 10.62 18.37
C THR A 95 -0.90 10.08 17.35
N PRO A 96 -1.58 10.96 16.61
CA PRO A 96 -2.38 10.52 15.48
C PRO A 96 -1.50 10.08 14.30
N PHE A 97 -2.06 9.22 13.45
CA PHE A 97 -1.56 8.81 12.15
C PHE A 97 -2.75 8.49 11.24
N ASP A 98 -2.55 8.53 9.93
CA ASP A 98 -3.61 8.26 8.97
C ASP A 98 -3.49 6.86 8.38
N VAL A 99 -4.62 6.17 8.24
CA VAL A 99 -4.74 4.95 7.43
C VAL A 99 -5.60 5.30 6.21
N ASN A 100 -5.08 5.07 5.01
CA ASN A 100 -5.89 5.09 3.79
C ASN A 100 -6.03 3.66 3.28
N VAL A 101 -7.27 3.25 3.07
CA VAL A 101 -7.62 1.98 2.45
C VAL A 101 -8.34 2.26 1.14
N GLU A 102 -7.79 1.73 0.07
CA GLU A 102 -8.37 1.77 -1.27
C GLU A 102 -8.89 0.38 -1.62
N GLU A 103 -9.95 0.33 -2.41
CA GLU A 103 -10.48 -0.92 -2.95
C GLU A 103 -10.55 -0.87 -4.48
N SER A 104 -10.47 -2.04 -5.09
CA SER A 104 -10.86 -2.23 -6.48
C SER A 104 -11.69 -3.50 -6.57
N GLY A 105 -12.77 -3.45 -7.33
CA GLY A 105 -13.54 -4.64 -7.69
C GLY A 105 -14.31 -5.27 -6.52
N THR A 106 -14.53 -4.57 -5.42
CA THR A 106 -15.54 -4.96 -4.43
C THR A 106 -16.80 -4.08 -4.56
N THR A 107 -17.94 -4.61 -4.12
CA THR A 107 -19.20 -3.84 -4.01
C THR A 107 -19.40 -3.27 -2.62
N SER A 108 -18.51 -3.61 -1.68
CA SER A 108 -18.56 -3.11 -0.32
C SER A 108 -18.25 -1.61 -0.28
N SER A 109 -19.07 -0.87 0.48
CA SER A 109 -18.87 0.56 0.69
C SER A 109 -18.01 0.87 1.93
N SER A 110 -17.65 -0.15 2.72
CA SER A 110 -16.92 0.02 3.96
C SER A 110 -16.03 -1.18 4.29
N TYR A 111 -15.09 -0.97 5.20
CA TYR A 111 -14.27 -2.05 5.74
C TYR A 111 -14.25 -2.04 7.26
N SER A 112 -13.95 -3.20 7.82
CA SER A 112 -13.49 -3.36 9.19
C SER A 112 -11.97 -3.27 9.25
N LEU A 113 -11.45 -2.53 10.22
CA LEU A 113 -10.03 -2.42 10.52
C LEU A 113 -9.73 -3.21 11.80
N ALA A 114 -8.78 -4.11 11.72
CA ALA A 114 -8.25 -4.82 12.87
C ALA A 114 -6.74 -4.62 12.99
N ALA A 115 -6.22 -4.77 14.21
CA ALA A 115 -4.80 -4.66 14.50
C ALA A 115 -4.34 -5.74 15.50
N ALA A 116 -3.12 -6.22 15.34
CA ALA A 116 -2.46 -7.16 16.25
C ALA A 116 -0.98 -6.80 16.41
N LEU A 117 -0.41 -7.02 17.59
CA LEU A 117 1.03 -6.96 17.79
C LEU A 117 1.69 -8.21 17.19
N SER A 118 2.83 -8.04 16.54
CA SER A 118 3.62 -9.18 16.05
C SER A 118 4.29 -9.97 17.18
N ALA A 119 4.43 -9.38 18.35
CA ALA A 119 4.98 -9.98 19.57
C ALA A 119 4.32 -9.33 20.79
N ALA A 120 4.43 -9.97 21.96
CA ALA A 120 3.92 -9.38 23.20
C ALA A 120 4.55 -7.99 23.44
N ALA A 121 3.76 -7.04 23.93
CA ALA A 121 4.26 -5.73 24.30
C ALA A 121 5.37 -5.84 25.36
N PRO A 122 6.37 -4.95 25.35
CA PRO A 122 7.38 -4.92 26.39
C PRO A 122 6.76 -4.78 27.79
N THR A 123 7.40 -5.40 28.80
CA THR A 123 6.93 -5.33 30.19
C THR A 123 6.75 -3.87 30.65
N GLY A 124 5.60 -3.59 31.27
CA GLY A 124 5.26 -2.27 31.75
C GLY A 124 4.74 -1.32 30.68
N ILE A 125 4.42 -1.84 29.48
CA ILE A 125 3.86 -1.06 28.39
C ILE A 125 2.63 -1.74 27.82
N THR A 126 1.59 -0.95 27.60
CA THR A 126 0.40 -1.34 26.86
C THR A 126 0.33 -0.49 25.59
N ILE A 127 0.12 -1.14 24.45
CA ILE A 127 -0.01 -0.48 23.15
C ILE A 127 -1.49 -0.46 22.78
N GLU A 128 -1.99 0.69 22.37
CA GLU A 128 -3.39 0.89 22.01
C GLU A 128 -3.51 1.62 20.67
N VAL A 129 -4.54 1.28 19.90
CA VAL A 129 -4.99 2.07 18.75
C VAL A 129 -6.44 2.46 19.02
N ASP A 130 -6.73 3.76 19.05
CA ASP A 130 -8.06 4.30 19.39
C ASP A 130 -8.63 3.76 20.71
N SER A 131 -7.78 3.66 21.73
CA SER A 131 -8.10 3.05 23.04
C SER A 131 -8.41 1.54 23.00
N VAL A 132 -8.24 0.87 21.86
CA VAL A 132 -8.28 -0.59 21.77
C VAL A 132 -6.91 -1.16 22.15
N THR A 133 -6.86 -1.86 23.29
CA THR A 133 -5.64 -2.54 23.75
C THR A 133 -5.26 -3.68 22.81
N LEU A 134 -4.07 -3.56 22.23
CA LEU A 134 -3.54 -4.57 21.32
C LEU A 134 -2.87 -5.72 22.08
N SER A 135 -2.95 -6.91 21.48
CA SER A 135 -2.20 -8.09 21.90
C SER A 135 -1.74 -8.85 20.65
N THR A 136 -1.18 -10.04 20.82
CA THR A 136 -0.80 -10.88 19.67
C THR A 136 -2.01 -11.48 18.92
N SER A 137 -3.22 -11.39 19.48
CA SER A 137 -4.45 -11.70 18.75
C SER A 137 -5.01 -10.45 18.07
N SER A 138 -5.65 -10.65 16.92
CA SER A 138 -6.34 -9.58 16.19
C SER A 138 -7.44 -8.94 17.03
N GLN A 139 -7.40 -7.61 17.15
CA GLN A 139 -8.40 -6.79 17.83
C GLN A 139 -9.08 -5.88 16.82
N THR A 140 -10.40 -5.75 16.92
CA THR A 140 -11.16 -4.83 16.06
C THR A 140 -10.93 -3.40 16.51
N VAL A 141 -10.45 -2.55 15.61
CA VAL A 141 -10.23 -1.11 15.80
C VAL A 141 -11.44 -0.31 15.32
N SER A 142 -11.97 -0.66 14.13
CA SER A 142 -13.16 -0.05 13.55
C SER A 142 -13.93 -1.09 12.75
N THR A 143 -15.25 -0.93 12.62
CA THR A 143 -16.11 -1.85 11.85
C THR A 143 -16.70 -1.24 10.59
N THR A 144 -16.65 0.09 10.42
CA THR A 144 -17.40 0.80 9.38
C THR A 144 -16.61 1.97 8.78
N SER A 145 -15.32 1.76 8.53
CA SER A 145 -14.47 2.80 7.90
C SER A 145 -14.73 2.88 6.40
N SER A 146 -14.62 4.08 5.83
CA SER A 146 -14.82 4.35 4.40
C SER A 146 -13.53 4.21 3.60
N TYR A 147 -13.63 3.67 2.38
CA TYR A 147 -12.53 3.66 1.42
C TYR A 147 -12.20 5.05 0.84
N GLY A 148 -11.03 5.20 0.23
CA GLY A 148 -10.71 6.32 -0.68
C GLY A 148 -10.24 7.60 0.01
N GLY A 149 -9.76 7.51 1.25
CA GLY A 149 -9.31 8.67 2.00
C GLY A 149 -8.57 8.34 3.28
N ASN A 150 -7.82 9.32 3.78
CA ASN A 150 -7.16 9.23 5.08
C ASN A 150 -8.21 9.22 6.20
N VAL A 151 -8.18 8.17 7.02
CA VAL A 151 -8.89 8.07 8.29
C VAL A 151 -7.87 8.17 9.41
N ALA A 152 -8.02 9.19 10.25
CA ALA A 152 -7.14 9.41 11.38
C ALA A 152 -7.40 8.38 12.50
N HIS A 153 -6.32 7.78 12.98
CA HIS A 153 -6.27 6.86 14.12
C HIS A 153 -5.23 7.35 15.11
N THR A 154 -5.40 7.03 16.39
CA THR A 154 -4.46 7.43 17.45
C THR A 154 -3.70 6.22 17.97
N LEU A 155 -2.37 6.22 17.79
CA LEU A 155 -1.50 5.26 18.45
C LEU A 155 -1.15 5.79 19.84
N SER A 156 -1.31 4.95 20.86
CA SER A 156 -0.96 5.26 22.24
C SER A 156 -0.06 4.18 22.85
N ALA A 157 0.89 4.63 23.69
CA ALA A 157 1.64 3.76 24.58
C ALA A 157 1.35 4.18 26.03
N VAL A 158 0.71 3.29 26.78
CA VAL A 158 0.50 3.44 28.22
C VAL A 158 1.69 2.82 28.93
N VAL A 159 2.46 3.66 29.61
CA VAL A 159 3.71 3.29 30.26
C VAL A 159 3.49 3.26 31.77
N SER A 160 3.73 2.10 32.39
CA SER A 160 3.68 1.92 33.84
C SER A 160 4.78 2.73 34.53
N THR A 161 4.46 3.37 35.65
CA THR A 161 5.44 4.07 36.49
C THR A 161 5.98 3.22 37.64
N SER A 162 5.61 1.93 37.70
CA SER A 162 6.20 0.98 38.65
C SER A 162 7.73 0.91 38.48
N ALA A 163 8.44 0.52 39.55
CA ALA A 163 9.88 0.30 39.46
C ALA A 163 10.20 -0.83 38.46
N SER A 164 11.37 -0.72 37.80
CA SER A 164 11.90 -1.80 36.96
C SER A 164 12.02 -3.09 37.79
N GLY A 165 11.53 -4.20 37.23
CA GLY A 165 11.42 -5.49 37.92
C GLY A 165 10.16 -5.68 38.77
N ALA A 166 9.41 -4.61 39.06
CA ALA A 166 8.10 -4.65 39.73
C ALA A 166 6.93 -4.42 38.76
N GLY A 167 7.12 -4.75 37.47
CA GLY A 167 6.13 -4.56 36.41
C GLY A 167 6.23 -3.23 35.65
N GLY A 168 7.21 -2.37 35.96
CA GLY A 168 7.55 -1.20 35.15
C GLY A 168 8.63 -1.48 34.11
N PRO A 169 8.76 -0.62 33.09
CA PRO A 169 9.80 -0.74 32.07
C PRO A 169 11.18 -0.42 32.66
N THR A 170 12.22 -1.02 32.09
CA THR A 170 13.60 -0.65 32.43
C THR A 170 13.98 0.65 31.72
N THR A 171 14.46 1.64 32.47
CA THR A 171 14.89 2.94 31.93
C THR A 171 15.91 2.77 30.81
N GLY A 172 15.70 3.46 29.69
CA GLY A 172 16.61 3.43 28.53
C GLY A 172 16.44 2.22 27.61
N THR A 173 15.48 1.32 27.88
CA THR A 173 15.15 0.24 26.95
C THR A 173 14.55 0.84 25.69
N GLN A 174 15.05 0.43 24.52
CA GLN A 174 14.39 0.76 23.26
C GLN A 174 13.11 -0.07 23.15
N LEU A 175 11.99 0.61 23.01
CA LEU A 175 10.66 0.01 23.00
C LEU A 175 10.19 -0.01 21.55
N THR A 176 10.38 -1.15 20.90
CA THR A 176 9.94 -1.37 19.53
C THR A 176 8.80 -2.37 19.54
N SER A 177 7.75 -2.08 18.78
CA SER A 177 6.64 -3.00 18.56
C SER A 177 6.22 -2.91 17.10
N THR A 178 5.97 -4.06 16.49
CA THR A 178 5.40 -4.14 15.14
C THR A 178 3.91 -4.39 15.26
N ILE A 179 3.10 -3.55 14.64
CA ILE A 179 1.64 -3.66 14.62
C ILE A 179 1.23 -4.08 13.21
N ASN A 180 0.54 -5.20 13.10
CA ASN A 180 -0.02 -5.71 11.86
C ASN A 180 -1.48 -5.25 11.76
N PHE A 181 -1.78 -4.43 10.76
CA PHE A 181 -3.15 -4.02 10.46
C PHE A 181 -3.75 -4.92 9.38
N THR A 182 -5.06 -5.11 9.45
CA THR A 182 -5.83 -5.86 8.46
C THR A 182 -7.12 -5.10 8.18
N ALA A 183 -7.35 -4.79 6.91
CA ALA A 183 -8.63 -4.30 6.43
C ALA A 183 -9.41 -5.46 5.81
N THR A 184 -10.70 -5.56 6.12
CA THR A 184 -11.59 -6.57 5.53
C THR A 184 -12.85 -5.88 5.05
N ALA A 185 -13.15 -6.03 3.75
CA ALA A 185 -14.40 -5.54 3.17
C ALA A 185 -15.61 -6.16 3.89
N ASN A 186 -16.63 -5.35 4.13
CA ASN A 186 -17.89 -5.76 4.77
C ASN A 186 -18.93 -6.25 3.76
#